data_AF-A0A261Q7P9-F1
#
_entry.id   AF-A0A261Q7P9-F1
#
_cell.length_a   1.000
_cell.length_b   1.000
_cell.length_c   1.000
_cell.angle_alpha   90.00
_cell.angle_beta   90.00
_cell.angle_gamma   90.00
#
_symmetry.space_group_name_H-M   'P 1'
#
loop_
_entity.id
_entity.type
_entity.pdbx_description
1 polymer ?
#
loop_
_entity_poly.entity_id
_entity_poly.type
_entity_poly.pdbx_seq_one_letter_code
_entity_poly.pdbx_strand_id
1 'polypeptide(L)'
;MENLLYDFYALFVENSLLNDLYDETLLTSLTLTMLVFVLVGVAIYYFGMNKVRYAKASTWLAVLGSSAVLTMIVAIVTCSQKAAQEIPRRKGHPEQGRFFDQGGSIFFGFGFEMLILAAILFFVLSLVVKNVSTNNRKIPF
;
A
#
# COMPACT_ATOMS: atom_id res chain seq x y z
N MET A 1 15.71 7.82 -4.40
CA MET A 1 14.70 6.94 -3.75
C MET A 1 13.64 6.56 -4.78
N GLU A 2 13.05 7.53 -5.47
CA GLU A 2 12.13 7.33 -6.61
C GLU A 2 12.61 6.26 -7.61
N ASN A 3 13.86 6.36 -8.12
CA ASN A 3 14.38 5.40 -9.12
C ASN A 3 14.46 3.96 -8.60
N LEU A 4 14.82 3.78 -7.32
CA LEU A 4 14.86 2.44 -6.71
C LEU A 4 13.46 1.86 -6.53
N LEU A 5 12.48 2.71 -6.18
CA LEU A 5 11.09 2.30 -6.11
C LEU A 5 10.56 1.96 -7.49
N TYR A 6 10.88 2.78 -8.50
CA TYR A 6 10.53 2.51 -9.89
C TYR A 6 11.02 1.13 -10.33
N ASP A 7 12.31 0.84 -10.14
CA ASP A 7 12.89 -0.46 -10.50
C ASP A 7 12.22 -1.63 -9.75
N PHE A 8 11.85 -1.42 -8.49
CA PHE A 8 11.14 -2.42 -7.70
C PHE A 8 9.71 -2.66 -8.22
N TYR A 9 8.94 -1.59 -8.41
CA TYR A 9 7.55 -1.67 -8.88
C TYR A 9 7.45 -2.13 -10.35
N ALA A 10 8.47 -1.90 -11.17
CA ALA A 10 8.54 -2.40 -12.55
C ALA A 10 8.47 -3.94 -12.66
N LEU A 11 8.75 -4.65 -11.56
CA LEU A 11 8.67 -6.11 -11.52
C LEU A 11 7.23 -6.66 -11.50
N PHE A 12 6.24 -5.83 -11.14
CA PHE A 12 4.86 -6.31 -10.94
C PHE A 12 3.76 -5.30 -11.30
N VAL A 13 4.05 -4.00 -11.44
CA VAL A 13 3.09 -2.96 -11.85
C VAL A 13 3.08 -2.80 -13.36
N GLU A 14 1.91 -2.54 -13.93
CA GLU A 14 1.76 -2.14 -15.33
C GLU A 14 2.63 -0.90 -15.67
N ASN A 15 3.55 -1.02 -16.62
CA ASN A 15 4.53 0.02 -16.97
C ASN A 15 3.89 1.37 -17.32
N SER A 16 2.71 1.36 -17.95
CA SER A 16 1.99 2.58 -18.33
C SER A 16 1.54 3.39 -17.12
N LEU A 17 1.05 2.73 -16.06
CA LEU A 17 0.70 3.38 -14.80
C LEU A 17 1.95 3.74 -13.98
N LEU A 18 2.97 2.88 -14.00
CA LEU A 18 4.21 3.12 -13.26
C LEU A 18 4.92 4.40 -13.72
N ASN A 19 4.97 4.64 -15.03
CA ASN A 19 5.54 5.87 -15.59
C ASN A 19 4.77 7.10 -15.11
N ASP A 20 3.43 7.04 -15.12
CA ASP A 20 2.60 8.15 -14.65
C ASP A 20 2.76 8.40 -13.14
N LEU A 21 2.89 7.34 -12.34
CA LEU A 21 3.17 7.43 -10.90
C LEU A 21 4.56 8.03 -10.62
N TYR A 22 5.55 7.73 -11.46
CA TYR A 22 6.90 8.26 -11.35
C TYR A 22 6.96 9.74 -11.75
N ASP A 23 6.36 10.10 -12.89
CA ASP A 23 6.35 11.47 -13.41
C ASP A 23 5.60 12.42 -12.46
N GLU A 24 4.54 11.94 -11.81
CA GLU A 24 3.77 12.70 -10.81
C GLU A 24 4.33 12.58 -9.38
N THR A 25 5.49 11.93 -9.19
CA THR A 25 6.18 11.75 -7.88
C THR A 25 5.31 11.07 -6.81
N LEU A 26 4.42 10.17 -7.24
CA LEU A 26 3.45 9.49 -6.38
C LEU A 26 4.00 8.19 -5.80
N LEU A 27 5.03 7.59 -6.39
CA LEU A 27 5.61 6.33 -5.92
C LEU A 27 6.07 6.45 -4.47
N THR A 28 6.94 7.42 -4.19
CA THR A 28 7.48 7.61 -2.84
C THR A 28 6.36 7.90 -1.82
N SER A 29 5.39 8.74 -2.18
CA SER A 29 4.27 9.12 -1.31
C SER A 29 3.35 7.93 -0.98
N LEU A 30 3.01 7.12 -1.98
CA LEU A 30 2.14 5.95 -1.80
C LEU A 30 2.85 4.84 -1.01
N THR A 31 4.14 4.60 -1.27
CA THR A 31 4.93 3.65 -0.47
C THR A 31 5.04 4.09 0.98
N LEU A 32 5.31 5.38 1.25
CA LEU A 32 5.33 5.90 2.63
C LEU A 32 3.97 5.75 3.32
N THR A 33 2.88 6.02 2.61
CA THR A 33 1.53 5.87 3.15
C THR A 33 1.24 4.41 3.54
N MET A 34 1.63 3.46 2.69
CA MET A 34 1.57 2.03 3.01
C MET A 34 2.39 1.71 4.27
N LEU A 35 3.63 2.18 4.36
CA LEU A 35 4.48 1.96 5.54
C LEU A 35 3.80 2.49 6.81
N VAL A 36 3.22 3.68 6.77
CA VAL A 36 2.50 4.28 7.90
C VAL A 36 1.33 3.42 8.32
N PHE A 37 0.48 2.97 7.40
CA PHE A 37 -0.67 2.13 7.74
C PHE A 37 -0.25 0.80 8.34
N VAL A 38 0.78 0.17 7.79
CA VAL A 38 1.31 -1.09 8.33
C VAL A 38 1.89 -0.88 9.73
N LEU A 39 2.71 0.15 9.94
CA LEU A 39 3.31 0.44 11.24
C LEU A 39 2.25 0.77 12.29
N VAL A 40 1.24 1.57 11.94
CA VAL A 40 0.10 1.88 12.81
C VAL A 40 -0.67 0.60 13.14
N GLY A 41 -0.95 -0.27 12.17
CA GLY A 41 -1.62 -1.54 12.40
C GLY A 41 -0.84 -2.44 13.37
N VAL A 42 0.47 -2.60 13.15
CA VAL A 42 1.36 -3.36 14.05
C VAL A 42 1.36 -2.74 15.45
N ALA A 43 1.43 -1.41 15.54
CA ALA A 43 1.43 -0.71 16.81
C ALA A 43 0.13 -0.91 17.60
N ILE A 44 -1.01 -0.79 16.91
CA ILE A 44 -2.34 -1.06 17.47
C ILE A 44 -2.41 -2.49 17.97
N TYR A 45 -1.96 -3.46 17.18
CA TYR A 45 -2.08 -4.87 17.55
C TYR A 45 -1.22 -5.26 18.76
N TYR A 46 0.08 -4.93 18.71
CA TYR A 46 1.04 -5.41 19.71
C TYR A 46 1.14 -4.53 20.96
N PHE A 47 0.85 -3.23 20.86
CA PHE A 47 0.94 -2.31 22.00
C PHE A 47 -0.44 -1.81 22.45
N GLY A 48 -1.31 -1.40 21.52
CA GLY A 48 -2.65 -0.89 21.86
C GLY A 48 -3.60 -1.99 22.37
N MET A 49 -3.58 -3.15 21.72
CA MET A 49 -4.43 -4.30 22.01
C MET A 49 -3.70 -5.37 22.83
N ASN A 50 -2.71 -4.99 23.64
CA ASN A 50 -1.86 -5.90 24.43
C ASN A 50 -2.62 -6.52 25.63
N LYS A 51 -3.65 -7.31 25.35
CA LYS A 51 -4.46 -8.05 26.34
C LYS A 51 -4.75 -9.44 25.81
N VAL A 52 -4.75 -10.43 26.71
CA VAL A 52 -4.96 -11.86 26.41
C VAL A 52 -6.20 -12.13 25.55
N ARG A 53 -7.28 -11.36 25.70
CA ARG A 53 -8.52 -11.53 24.91
C ARG A 53 -8.33 -11.29 23.40
N TYR A 54 -7.34 -10.49 23.03
CA TYR A 54 -7.02 -10.10 21.66
C TYR A 54 -5.86 -10.92 21.06
N ALA A 55 -5.22 -11.76 21.87
CA ALA A 55 -4.17 -12.67 21.44
C ALA A 55 -4.75 -13.86 20.65
N LYS A 56 -5.40 -13.56 19.52
CA LYS A 56 -6.08 -14.49 18.62
C LYS A 56 -5.64 -14.24 17.19
N ALA A 57 -5.44 -15.31 16.42
CA ALA A 57 -5.13 -15.23 15.00
C ALA A 57 -6.19 -14.45 14.20
N SER A 58 -7.48 -14.58 14.56
CA SER A 58 -8.55 -13.82 13.91
C SER A 58 -8.44 -12.30 14.12
N THR A 59 -8.04 -11.85 15.31
CA THR A 59 -7.82 -10.43 15.59
C THR A 59 -6.58 -9.92 14.84
N TRP A 60 -5.52 -10.73 14.78
CA TRP A 60 -4.32 -10.40 14.01
C TRP A 60 -4.62 -10.28 12.51
N LEU A 61 -5.32 -11.26 11.93
CA LEU A 61 -5.76 -11.25 10.53
C LEU A 61 -6.69 -10.07 10.24
N ALA A 62 -7.55 -9.70 11.18
CA ALA A 62 -8.43 -8.54 11.02
C ALA A 62 -7.63 -7.23 10.93
N VAL A 63 -6.58 -7.06 11.73
CA VAL A 63 -5.73 -5.85 11.69
C VAL A 63 -4.82 -5.83 10.47
N LEU A 64 -4.25 -6.98 10.09
CA LEU A 64 -3.52 -7.11 8.82
C LEU A 64 -4.44 -6.75 7.65
N GLY A 65 -5.60 -7.39 7.58
CA GLY A 65 -6.57 -7.22 6.50
C GLY A 65 -7.06 -5.79 6.40
N SER A 66 -7.39 -5.14 7.53
CA SER A 66 -7.82 -3.74 7.51
C SER A 66 -6.69 -2.79 7.05
N SER A 67 -5.46 -3.00 7.50
CA SER A 67 -4.31 -2.18 7.10
C SER A 67 -3.99 -2.32 5.61
N ALA A 68 -4.05 -3.55 5.09
CA ALA A 68 -3.81 -3.87 3.69
C ALA A 68 -4.93 -3.33 2.78
N VAL A 69 -6.20 -3.51 3.17
CA VAL A 69 -7.35 -2.97 2.43
C VAL A 69 -7.37 -1.44 2.44
N LEU A 70 -7.01 -0.79 3.55
CA LEU A 70 -6.87 0.67 3.58
C LEU A 70 -5.79 1.16 2.61
N THR A 71 -4.66 0.45 2.53
CA THR A 71 -3.59 0.77 1.56
C THR A 71 -4.11 0.66 0.13
N MET A 72 -4.82 -0.41 -0.19
CA MET A 72 -5.45 -0.61 -1.51
C MET A 72 -6.42 0.52 -1.86
N ILE A 73 -7.33 0.86 -0.94
CA ILE A 73 -8.33 1.91 -1.15
C ILE A 73 -7.63 3.24 -1.44
N VAL A 74 -6.62 3.61 -0.64
CA VAL A 74 -5.90 4.86 -0.85
C VAL A 74 -5.19 4.87 -2.21
N ALA A 75 -4.50 3.80 -2.59
CA ALA A 75 -3.84 3.72 -3.89
C ALA A 75 -4.83 3.91 -5.05
N ILE A 76 -5.98 3.23 -5.02
CA ILE A 76 -7.02 3.34 -6.04
C ILE A 76 -7.61 4.75 -6.09
N VAL A 77 -7.96 5.30 -4.93
CA VAL A 77 -8.54 6.64 -4.82
C VAL A 77 -7.55 7.71 -5.32
N THR A 78 -6.26 7.62 -4.96
CA THR A 78 -5.25 8.56 -5.44
C THR A 78 -5.11 8.52 -6.96
N CYS A 79 -5.03 7.34 -7.57
CA CYS A 79 -4.99 7.21 -9.04
C CYS A 79 -6.26 7.77 -9.68
N SER A 80 -7.42 7.48 -9.10
CA SER A 80 -8.72 7.94 -9.61
C SER A 80 -8.88 9.47 -9.50
N GLN A 81 -8.40 10.06 -8.41
CA GLN A 81 -8.38 11.52 -8.21
C GLN A 81 -7.45 12.20 -9.21
N LYS A 82 -6.28 11.60 -9.50
CA LYS A 82 -5.35 12.10 -10.51
C LYS A 82 -5.91 11.99 -11.92
N ALA A 83 -6.57 10.88 -12.25
CA ALA A 83 -7.29 10.74 -13.51
C ALA A 83 -8.38 11.81 -13.69
N ALA A 84 -9.14 12.11 -12.63
CA ALA A 84 -10.20 13.13 -12.66
C ALA A 84 -9.68 14.57 -12.84
N GLN A 85 -8.39 14.83 -12.60
CA GLN A 85 -7.77 16.14 -12.83
C GLN A 85 -7.46 16.39 -14.32
N GLU A 86 -7.62 15.38 -15.18
CA GLU A 86 -7.40 15.47 -16.63
C GLU A 86 -6.04 16.08 -17.01
N ILE A 87 -4.99 15.77 -16.24
CA ILE A 87 -3.67 16.39 -16.36
C ILE A 87 -3.06 16.04 -17.72
N PRO A 88 -2.78 17.02 -18.61
CA PRO A 88 -2.16 16.74 -19.90
C PRO A 88 -0.68 16.37 -19.71
N ARG A 89 -0.19 15.33 -20.41
CA ARG A 89 1.21 14.91 -20.33
C ARG A 89 2.18 16.01 -20.76
N ARG A 90 1.77 16.84 -21.74
CA ARG A 90 2.52 18.02 -22.18
C ARG A 90 1.59 19.16 -22.58
N LYS A 91 1.86 20.36 -22.07
CA LYS A 91 1.10 21.57 -22.44
C LYS A 91 1.24 21.85 -23.93
N GLY A 92 0.10 22.03 -24.60
CA GLY A 92 0.04 22.36 -26.03
C GLY A 92 0.14 21.16 -26.98
N HIS A 93 0.22 19.92 -26.46
CA HIS A 93 0.33 18.69 -27.25
C HIS A 93 -0.75 17.66 -26.85
N PRO A 94 -2.02 17.88 -27.23
CA PRO A 94 -3.14 17.02 -26.84
C PRO A 94 -3.01 15.57 -27.37
N GLU A 95 -2.24 15.36 -28.43
CA GLU A 95 -1.96 14.05 -29.03
C GLU A 95 -1.18 13.11 -28.11
N GLN A 96 -0.49 13.65 -27.09
CA GLN A 96 0.28 12.85 -26.14
C GLN A 96 -0.59 12.25 -25.01
N GLY A 97 -1.88 12.53 -25.01
CA GLY A 97 -2.81 12.00 -24.01
C GLY A 97 -2.71 12.69 -22.64
N ARG A 98 -3.34 12.06 -21.65
CA ARG A 98 -3.42 12.55 -20.26
C ARG A 98 -2.68 11.58 -19.34
N PHE A 99 -2.26 12.06 -18.18
CA PHE A 99 -1.82 11.16 -17.12
C PHE A 99 -3.03 10.41 -16.56
N PHE A 100 -2.82 9.16 -16.14
CA PHE A 100 -3.81 8.28 -15.55
C PHE A 100 -5.01 7.98 -16.48
N ASP A 101 -4.76 7.73 -17.76
CA ASP A 101 -5.79 7.42 -18.77
C ASP A 101 -6.01 5.91 -19.01
N GLN A 102 -5.32 5.06 -18.26
CA GLN A 102 -5.30 3.60 -18.47
C GLN A 102 -6.58 2.88 -17.98
N GLY A 103 -7.44 3.57 -17.22
CA GLY A 103 -8.74 3.08 -16.78
C GLY A 103 -8.74 2.35 -15.42
N GLY A 104 -9.94 2.15 -14.87
CA GLY A 104 -10.14 1.70 -13.50
C GLY A 104 -9.64 0.27 -13.21
N SER A 105 -9.57 -0.60 -14.20
CA SER A 105 -9.04 -1.97 -14.04
C SER A 105 -7.55 -1.96 -13.68
N ILE A 106 -6.77 -1.07 -14.30
CA ILE A 106 -5.33 -0.95 -14.05
C ILE A 106 -5.09 -0.33 -12.65
N PHE A 107 -5.90 0.64 -12.24
CA PHE A 107 -5.83 1.19 -10.89
C PHE A 107 -6.18 0.15 -9.83
N PHE A 108 -7.20 -0.68 -10.09
CA PHE A 108 -7.57 -1.76 -9.20
C PHE A 108 -6.46 -2.82 -9.10
N GLY A 109 -5.82 -3.18 -10.21
CA GLY A 109 -4.67 -4.08 -10.25
C GLY A 109 -3.52 -3.58 -9.37
N PHE A 110 -3.12 -2.33 -9.57
CA PHE A 110 -2.11 -1.68 -8.73
C PHE A 110 -2.51 -1.60 -7.25
N GLY A 111 -3.77 -1.26 -6.95
CA GLY A 111 -4.30 -1.28 -5.59
C GLY A 111 -4.19 -2.66 -4.94
N PHE A 112 -4.45 -3.72 -5.72
CA PHE A 112 -4.35 -5.10 -5.25
C PHE A 112 -2.90 -5.54 -5.02
N GLU A 113 -1.96 -5.12 -5.87
CA GLU A 113 -0.53 -5.32 -5.63
C GLU A 113 -0.07 -4.63 -4.34
N MET A 114 -0.51 -3.39 -4.12
CA MET A 114 -0.26 -2.64 -2.88
C MET A 114 -0.87 -3.32 -1.66
N LEU A 115 -2.05 -3.96 -1.79
CA LEU A 115 -2.65 -4.78 -0.74
C LEU A 115 -1.73 -5.93 -0.35
N ILE A 116 -1.23 -6.69 -1.33
CA ILE A 116 -0.37 -7.85 -1.09
C ILE A 116 0.94 -7.40 -0.44
N LEU A 117 1.57 -6.33 -0.95
CA LEU A 117 2.79 -5.77 -0.37
C LEU A 117 2.58 -5.34 1.09
N ALA A 118 1.49 -4.64 1.39
CA ALA A 118 1.16 -4.23 2.74
C ALA A 118 0.95 -5.44 3.67
N ALA A 119 0.27 -6.48 3.20
CA ALA A 119 0.06 -7.71 3.95
C ALA A 119 1.38 -8.45 4.25
N ILE A 120 2.27 -8.58 3.25
CA ILE A 120 3.59 -9.19 3.41
C ILE A 120 4.42 -8.39 4.41
N LEU A 121 4.44 -7.06 4.27
CA LEU A 121 5.20 -6.20 5.16
C LEU A 121 4.69 -6.27 6.61
N PHE A 122 3.37 -6.24 6.80
CA PHE A 122 2.74 -6.40 8.11
C PHE A 122 3.13 -7.74 8.74
N PHE A 123 3.12 -8.82 7.96
CA PHE A 123 3.53 -10.14 8.42
C PHE A 123 5.00 -10.15 8.84
N VAL A 124 5.91 -9.65 8.02
CA VAL A 124 7.35 -9.58 8.35
C VAL A 124 7.60 -8.74 9.61
N LEU A 125 6.97 -7.56 9.72
CA LEU A 125 7.12 -6.72 10.91
C LEU A 125 6.53 -7.36 12.16
N SER A 126 5.41 -8.08 12.03
CA SER A 126 4.83 -8.87 13.11
C SER A 126 5.84 -9.90 13.63
N LEU A 127 6.55 -10.60 12.74
CA LEU A 127 7.59 -11.56 13.14
C LEU A 127 8.77 -10.93 13.89
N VAL A 128 9.12 -9.68 13.57
CA VAL A 128 10.19 -8.94 14.26
C VAL A 128 9.73 -8.49 15.65
N VAL A 129 8.51 -7.96 15.75
CA VAL A 129 7.97 -7.37 16.97
C VAL A 129 7.40 -8.41 17.93
N LYS A 130 7.17 -9.66 17.47
CA LYS A 130 6.55 -10.72 18.28
C LYS A 130 7.22 -10.90 19.64
N ASN A 131 8.56 -10.83 19.71
CA ASN A 131 9.31 -11.07 20.95
C ASN A 131 9.18 -9.94 21.99
N VAL A 132 8.49 -8.84 21.67
CA VAL A 132 8.40 -7.63 22.50
C VAL A 132 7.03 -7.49 23.20
N SER A 133 6.02 -8.32 22.87
CA SER A 133 4.64 -8.15 23.36
C SER A 133 4.06 -9.38 24.07
N THR A 134 3.21 -9.14 25.06
CA THR A 134 2.49 -10.18 25.84
C THR A 134 1.50 -10.98 24.98
N ASN A 135 1.00 -10.39 23.88
CA ASN A 135 0.14 -11.06 22.90
C ASN A 135 0.82 -12.26 22.20
N ASN A 136 2.15 -12.37 22.27
CA ASN A 136 2.94 -13.44 21.67
C ASN A 136 2.79 -14.81 22.35
N ARG A 137 2.42 -14.87 23.63
CA ARG A 137 2.34 -16.17 24.34
C ARG A 137 1.20 -17.09 23.89
N LYS A 138 0.30 -16.65 23.01
CA LYS A 138 -0.93 -17.38 22.64
C LYS A 138 -1.25 -17.43 21.14
N ILE A 139 -0.42 -16.83 20.30
CA ILE A 139 -0.61 -16.87 18.84
C ILE A 139 0.63 -17.57 18.26
N PRO A 140 0.46 -18.56 17.39
CA PRO A 140 1.58 -19.38 16.92
C PRO A 140 2.55 -18.68 15.95
N PHE A 141 2.43 -17.36 15.73
CA PHE A 141 3.22 -16.60 14.76
C PHE A 141 3.69 -15.26 15.33
#